data_AF-A0A9W9YV56-F1
#
_entry.id   AF-A0A9W9YV56-F1
#
_cell.length_a   1.000
_cell.length_b   1.000
_cell.length_c   1.000
_cell.angle_alpha   90.00
_cell.angle_beta   90.00
_cell.angle_gamma   90.00
#
_symmetry.space_group_name_H-M   'P 1'
#
loop_
_entity.id
_entity.type
_entity.pdbx_description
1 polymer ?
#
loop_
_entity_poly.entity_id
_entity_poly.type
_entity_poly.pdbx_seq_one_letter_code
_entity_poly.pdbx_strand_id
1 'polypeptide(L)'
;MMERFGLIAKFSPSPADVKYFVPAQLTSSPDGICKMEPSPTDPCPLYLHFVHGFVPHGLFPLLVSRSISWCCETWPTGVHPKLYQNGAWFVIGKQTHDLVLVCETRFIKIVLRQREKSEELATLVREFVEGTLQDLSQELPYLSGLQYEFCVACPYCHQETEEVGQACSNHDKISCTHEECFHLLEIKQDQRLICKKKPYDKVLTVPGLEKWLKRTSQV
;
A
#
# COMPACT_ATOMS: atom_id res chain seq x y z
N MET A 1 10.24 23.56 -7.83
CA MET A 1 9.66 23.10 -9.11
C MET A 1 9.80 21.59 -9.27
N MET A 2 11.01 21.02 -9.22
CA MET A 2 11.22 19.57 -9.37
C MET A 2 10.57 18.71 -8.27
N GLU A 3 10.59 19.16 -7.00
CA GLU A 3 9.92 18.48 -5.88
C GLU A 3 8.40 18.39 -6.07
N ARG A 4 7.78 19.48 -6.54
CA ARG A 4 6.33 19.56 -6.76
C ARG A 4 5.81 18.50 -7.74
N PHE A 5 6.62 18.17 -8.76
CA PHE A 5 6.26 17.17 -9.76
C PHE A 5 6.81 15.77 -9.44
N GLY A 6 7.29 15.53 -8.21
CA GLY A 6 7.79 14.22 -7.78
C GLY A 6 9.05 13.75 -8.53
N LEU A 7 9.72 14.66 -9.26
CA LEU A 7 10.96 14.33 -9.98
C LEU A 7 12.12 14.11 -9.02
N ILE A 8 12.11 14.87 -7.92
CA ILE A 8 13.03 14.67 -6.80
C ILE A 8 12.24 14.66 -5.50
N ALA A 9 12.69 13.85 -4.55
CA ALA A 9 12.14 13.81 -3.20
C ALA A 9 13.19 14.28 -2.21
N LYS A 10 12.88 15.35 -1.47
CA LYS A 10 13.76 15.90 -0.43
C LYS A 10 13.65 15.07 0.85
N PHE A 11 14.79 14.66 1.38
CA PHE A 11 14.92 14.06 2.70
C PHE A 11 15.88 14.90 3.53
N SER A 12 15.37 15.46 4.63
CA SER A 12 16.16 16.36 5.48
C SER A 12 15.92 16.00 6.95
N PRO A 13 16.70 15.06 7.51
CA PRO A 13 16.59 14.69 8.92
C PRO A 13 17.09 15.81 9.85
N SER A 14 17.92 16.72 9.32
CA SER A 14 18.33 17.95 10.01
C SER A 14 18.56 19.07 8.98
N PRO A 15 18.56 20.35 9.39
CA PRO A 15 18.84 21.47 8.49
C PRO A 15 20.23 21.39 7.83
N ALA A 16 21.18 20.68 8.44
CA ALA A 16 22.54 20.52 7.95
C ALA A 16 22.74 19.29 7.03
N ASP A 17 21.79 18.35 7.02
CA ASP A 17 21.83 17.15 6.18
C ASP A 17 20.61 17.14 5.28
N VAL A 18 20.77 17.61 4.05
CA VAL A 18 19.73 17.62 3.02
C VAL A 18 20.16 16.69 1.90
N LYS A 19 19.37 15.64 1.67
CA LYS A 19 19.55 14.69 0.56
C LYS A 19 18.35 14.79 -0.37
N TYR A 20 18.60 14.58 -1.65
CA TYR A 20 17.56 14.47 -2.66
C TYR A 20 17.64 13.10 -3.30
N PHE A 21 16.49 12.46 -3.44
CA PHE A 21 16.33 11.22 -4.17
C PHE A 21 15.69 11.52 -5.52
N VAL A 22 16.01 10.72 -6.54
CA VAL A 22 15.38 10.78 -7.87
C VAL A 22 14.61 9.48 -8.05
N PRO A 23 13.30 9.42 -7.76
CA PRO A 23 12.57 8.15 -7.74
C PRO A 23 12.65 7.35 -9.05
N ALA A 24 12.69 8.06 -10.19
CA ALA A 24 12.79 7.44 -11.51
C ALA A 24 14.16 6.79 -11.81
N GLN A 25 15.20 7.05 -11.01
CA GLN A 25 16.55 6.49 -11.18
C GLN A 25 16.90 5.44 -10.12
N LEU A 26 15.92 4.98 -9.35
CA LEU A 26 16.14 3.95 -8.34
C LEU A 26 16.31 2.57 -8.99
N THR A 27 17.11 1.72 -8.36
CA THR A 27 17.27 0.32 -8.78
C THR A 27 16.04 -0.50 -8.41
N SER A 28 15.82 -1.62 -9.11
CA SER A 28 14.74 -2.56 -8.79
C SER A 28 14.81 -3.04 -7.35
N SER A 29 13.66 -3.30 -6.73
CA SER A 29 13.61 -3.74 -5.34
C SER A 29 14.12 -5.16 -5.16
N PRO A 30 14.84 -5.46 -4.07
CA PRO A 30 15.15 -6.84 -3.71
C PRO A 30 13.87 -7.61 -3.36
N ASP A 31 13.84 -8.89 -3.70
CA ASP A 31 12.74 -9.82 -3.42
C ASP A 31 12.19 -9.73 -1.99
N GLY A 32 13.08 -9.50 -1.00
CA GLY A 32 12.70 -9.46 0.42
C GLY A 32 11.73 -8.32 0.78
N ILE A 33 11.69 -7.23 0.01
CA ILE A 33 10.77 -6.12 0.26
C ILE A 33 9.41 -6.37 -0.39
N CYS A 34 9.40 -6.90 -1.63
CA CYS A 34 8.17 -7.27 -2.32
C CYS A 34 7.41 -8.38 -1.58
N LYS A 35 8.14 -9.34 -1.00
CA LYS A 35 7.59 -10.51 -0.29
C LYS A 35 7.42 -10.29 1.21
N MET A 36 7.47 -9.04 1.68
CA MET A 36 7.32 -8.75 3.10
C MET A 36 5.87 -8.95 3.53
N GLU A 37 5.67 -9.96 4.39
CA GLU A 37 4.35 -10.28 4.95
C GLU A 37 4.19 -9.73 6.38
N PRO A 38 2.99 -9.24 6.73
CA PRO A 38 2.67 -8.82 8.09
C PRO A 38 2.66 -10.01 9.05
N SER A 39 2.93 -9.74 10.33
CA SER A 39 2.74 -10.72 11.40
C SER A 39 1.25 -10.91 11.72
N PRO A 40 0.84 -11.97 12.44
CA PRO A 40 -0.57 -12.20 12.77
C PRO A 40 -1.22 -11.09 13.61
N THR A 41 -0.41 -10.29 14.31
CA THR A 41 -0.87 -9.15 15.11
C THR A 41 -0.90 -7.85 14.33
N ASP A 42 -0.33 -7.81 13.13
CA ASP A 42 -0.30 -6.64 12.27
C ASP A 42 -1.62 -6.48 11.50
N PRO A 43 -1.89 -5.28 10.97
CA PRO A 43 -2.94 -5.15 9.96
C PRO A 43 -2.65 -6.02 8.73
N CYS A 44 -3.71 -6.53 8.09
CA CYS A 44 -3.58 -7.21 6.81
C CYS A 44 -3.01 -6.28 5.73
N PRO A 45 -2.41 -6.79 4.64
CA PRO A 45 -1.97 -5.95 3.54
C PRO A 45 -3.14 -5.20 2.91
N LEU A 46 -2.95 -3.90 2.71
CA LEU A 46 -3.91 -3.02 2.08
C LEU A 46 -3.50 -2.79 0.63
N TYR A 47 -4.42 -2.95 -0.31
CA TYR A 47 -4.17 -2.78 -1.74
C TYR A 47 -4.91 -1.54 -2.22
N LEU A 48 -4.16 -0.56 -2.71
CA LEU A 48 -4.71 0.56 -3.46
C LEU A 48 -4.89 0.11 -4.91
N HIS A 49 -6.09 -0.37 -5.25
CA HIS A 49 -6.41 -0.94 -6.55
C HIS A 49 -6.94 0.12 -7.51
N PHE A 50 -6.42 0.18 -8.74
CA PHE A 50 -6.87 1.14 -9.75
C PHE A 50 -7.90 0.52 -10.68
N VAL A 51 -9.11 1.09 -10.70
CA VAL A 51 -10.29 0.50 -11.39
C VAL A 51 -10.07 0.37 -12.91
N HIS A 52 -9.26 1.24 -13.49
CA HIS A 52 -8.90 1.19 -14.92
C HIS A 52 -7.75 0.23 -15.23
N GLY A 53 -7.33 -0.59 -14.26
CA GLY A 53 -6.46 -1.73 -14.45
C GLY A 53 -4.96 -1.45 -14.38
N PHE A 54 -4.54 -0.19 -14.26
CA PHE A 54 -3.11 0.17 -14.18
C PHE A 54 -2.86 1.31 -13.19
N VAL A 55 -1.74 1.24 -12.46
CA VAL A 55 -1.22 2.37 -11.69
C VAL A 55 -0.76 3.47 -12.67
N PRO A 56 -1.28 4.70 -12.59
CA PRO A 56 -0.85 5.77 -13.49
C PRO A 56 0.65 6.05 -13.41
N HIS A 57 1.26 6.26 -14.56
CA HIS A 57 2.69 6.53 -14.65
C HIS A 57 3.07 7.75 -13.80
N GLY A 58 4.13 7.61 -13.01
CA GLY A 58 4.63 8.68 -12.13
C GLY A 58 3.87 8.83 -10.81
N LEU A 59 2.72 8.16 -10.61
CA LEU A 59 1.98 8.25 -9.36
C LEU A 59 2.76 7.68 -8.18
N PHE A 60 3.42 6.52 -8.34
CA PHE A 60 4.19 5.91 -7.27
C PHE A 60 5.37 6.78 -6.80
N PRO A 61 6.22 7.33 -7.70
CA PRO A 61 7.19 8.39 -7.35
C PRO A 61 6.63 9.56 -6.54
N LEU A 62 5.46 10.08 -6.93
CA LEU A 62 4.79 11.16 -6.22
C LEU A 62 4.36 10.74 -4.82
N LEU A 63 3.75 9.56 -4.69
CA LEU A 63 3.34 9.01 -3.40
C LEU A 63 4.55 8.81 -2.49
N VAL A 64 5.64 8.21 -2.99
CA VAL A 64 6.89 8.03 -2.25
C VAL A 64 7.46 9.37 -1.79
N SER A 65 7.48 10.39 -2.66
CA SER A 65 7.95 11.72 -2.29
C SER A 65 7.12 12.33 -1.15
N ARG A 66 5.78 12.21 -1.23
CA ARG A 66 4.88 12.70 -0.17
C ARG A 66 5.05 11.90 1.12
N SER A 67 5.28 10.59 1.03
CA SER A 67 5.57 9.74 2.20
C SER A 67 6.89 10.12 2.89
N ILE A 68 7.93 10.47 2.12
CA ILE A 68 9.20 10.95 2.68
C ILE A 68 8.97 12.23 3.51
N SER A 69 8.31 13.23 2.92
CA SER A 69 7.99 14.48 3.61
C SER A 69 7.16 14.24 4.87
N TRP A 70 6.08 13.47 4.73
CA TRP A 70 5.19 13.13 5.84
C TRP A 70 5.91 12.40 6.99
N CYS A 71 6.78 11.43 6.69
CA CYS A 71 7.57 10.74 7.69
C CYS A 71 8.55 11.70 8.40
N CYS A 72 9.23 12.57 7.66
CA CYS A 72 10.16 13.56 8.23
C CYS A 72 9.46 14.55 9.16
N GLU A 73 8.26 15.02 8.79
CA GLU A 73 7.48 15.98 9.56
C GLU A 73 6.84 15.33 10.80
N THR A 74 6.31 14.11 10.66
CA THR A 74 5.57 13.41 11.72
C THR A 74 6.49 12.73 12.72
N TRP A 75 7.58 12.10 12.25
CA TRP A 75 8.53 11.36 13.08
C TRP A 75 9.99 11.66 12.70
N PRO A 76 10.57 12.75 13.21
CA PRO A 76 11.98 13.08 13.00
C PRO A 76 12.88 12.08 13.75
N THR A 77 13.20 10.95 13.10
CA THR A 77 13.99 9.85 13.70
C THR A 77 15.41 9.77 13.14
N GLY A 78 15.72 10.52 12.07
CA GLY A 78 17.00 10.45 11.37
C GLY A 78 17.22 9.16 10.56
N VAL A 79 16.27 8.21 10.60
CA VAL A 79 16.37 6.95 9.87
C VAL A 79 16.08 7.18 8.39
N HIS A 80 17.03 6.80 7.53
CA HIS A 80 16.85 6.89 6.09
C HIS A 80 15.83 5.86 5.59
N PRO A 81 14.88 6.26 4.73
CA PRO A 81 14.05 5.30 4.02
C PRO A 81 14.90 4.52 3.00
N LYS A 82 14.52 3.28 2.74
CA LYS A 82 15.11 2.46 1.67
C LYS A 82 14.18 2.54 0.46
N LEU A 83 14.69 3.07 -0.64
CA LEU A 83 13.89 3.40 -1.82
C LEU A 83 14.37 2.57 -3.02
N TYR A 84 13.42 2.08 -3.80
CA TYR A 84 13.59 1.27 -5.00
C TYR A 84 12.60 1.71 -6.07
N GLN A 85 12.80 1.25 -7.30
CA GLN A 85 11.97 1.63 -8.45
C GLN A 85 10.47 1.37 -8.22
N ASN A 86 10.14 0.22 -7.64
CA ASN A 86 8.79 -0.26 -7.40
C ASN A 86 8.53 -0.55 -5.90
N GLY A 87 9.40 -0.08 -5.01
CA GLY A 87 9.32 -0.39 -3.59
C GLY A 87 9.85 0.74 -2.74
N ALA A 88 9.22 1.01 -1.61
CA ALA A 88 9.72 1.96 -0.63
C ALA A 88 9.48 1.42 0.78
N TRP A 89 10.49 1.54 1.64
CA TRP A 89 10.43 1.10 3.03
C TRP A 89 10.82 2.26 3.95
N PHE A 90 9.88 2.58 4.84
CA PHE A 90 9.97 3.62 5.86
C PHE A 90 9.89 2.99 7.25
N VAL A 91 10.61 3.61 8.19
CA VAL A 91 10.51 3.30 9.62
C VAL A 91 9.74 4.44 10.27
N ILE A 92 8.55 4.14 10.79
CA ILE A 92 7.59 5.14 11.28
C ILE A 92 7.24 4.92 12.76
N GLY A 93 6.45 5.83 13.34
CA GLY A 93 5.94 5.64 14.70
C GLY A 93 7.00 5.73 15.80
N LYS A 94 8.03 6.56 15.65
CA LYS A 94 9.21 6.56 16.52
C LYS A 94 9.95 5.20 16.51
N GLN A 95 10.07 4.60 15.33
CA GLN A 95 10.76 3.32 15.08
C GLN A 95 10.04 2.06 15.56
N THR A 96 8.74 2.18 15.81
CA THR A 96 7.89 1.06 16.27
C THR A 96 7.29 0.26 15.12
N HIS A 97 7.23 0.83 13.90
CA HIS A 97 6.62 0.17 12.75
C HIS A 97 7.45 0.32 11.47
N ASP A 98 7.36 -0.69 10.62
CA ASP A 98 7.81 -0.68 9.23
C ASP A 98 6.61 -0.43 8.32
N LEU A 99 6.67 0.65 7.53
CA LEU A 99 5.74 0.92 6.44
C LEU A 99 6.42 0.58 5.12
N VAL A 100 5.83 -0.34 4.37
CA VAL A 100 6.33 -0.77 3.06
C VAL A 100 5.27 -0.49 2.00
N LEU A 101 5.67 0.20 0.94
CA LEU A 101 4.88 0.45 -0.26
C LEU A 101 5.49 -0.35 -1.40
N VAL A 102 4.70 -1.14 -2.12
CA VAL A 102 5.14 -1.90 -3.30
C VAL A 102 4.21 -1.56 -4.45
N CYS A 103 4.77 -1.08 -5.56
CA CYS A 103 4.04 -0.76 -6.77
C CYS A 103 4.03 -1.97 -7.70
N GLU A 104 2.85 -2.51 -7.96
CA GLU A 104 2.62 -3.53 -8.98
C GLU A 104 1.87 -2.90 -10.16
N THR A 105 1.56 -3.68 -11.20
CA THR A 105 0.94 -3.14 -12.41
C THR A 105 -0.42 -2.53 -12.12
N ARG A 106 -1.24 -3.18 -11.29
CA ARG A 106 -2.67 -2.83 -11.08
C ARG A 106 -2.96 -2.18 -9.74
N PHE A 107 -2.02 -2.23 -8.82
CA PHE A 107 -2.22 -1.73 -7.46
C PHE A 107 -0.92 -1.27 -6.83
N ILE A 108 -1.06 -0.52 -5.74
CA ILE A 108 0.02 -0.28 -4.79
C ILE A 108 -0.30 -1.05 -3.51
N LYS A 109 0.52 -2.03 -3.14
CA LYS A 109 0.42 -2.79 -1.89
C LYS A 109 1.06 -1.99 -0.76
N ILE A 110 0.35 -1.91 0.36
CA ILE A 110 0.75 -1.19 1.57
C ILE A 110 0.78 -2.22 2.70
N VAL A 111 1.96 -2.39 3.28
CA VAL A 111 2.18 -3.29 4.42
C VAL A 111 2.65 -2.46 5.60
N LEU A 112 2.00 -2.65 6.75
CA LEU A 112 2.41 -2.07 8.01
C LEU A 112 2.75 -3.21 8.97
N ARG A 113 4.01 -3.28 9.39
CA ARG A 113 4.51 -4.32 10.30
C ARG A 113 4.98 -3.70 11.61
N GLN A 114 4.53 -4.24 12.72
CA GLN A 114 4.95 -3.82 14.04
C GLN A 114 6.31 -4.43 14.39
N ARG A 115 7.23 -3.60 14.88
CA ARG A 115 8.53 -4.01 15.45
C ARG A 115 8.43 -4.22 16.95
N GLU A 116 7.69 -3.34 17.62
CA GLU A 116 7.49 -3.32 19.07
C GLU A 116 6.02 -3.01 19.41
N LYS A 117 5.52 -3.53 20.53
CA LYS A 117 4.14 -3.26 20.97
C LYS A 117 3.92 -1.77 21.19
N SER A 118 3.15 -1.14 20.30
CA SER A 118 2.90 0.30 20.28
C SER A 118 1.48 0.62 19.77
N GLU A 119 1.17 1.91 19.71
CA GLU A 119 -0.08 2.47 19.18
C GLU A 119 -0.34 2.00 17.75
N GLU A 120 -1.62 1.79 17.42
CA GLU A 120 -2.05 1.37 16.09
C GLU A 120 -1.94 2.54 15.11
N LEU A 121 -1.07 2.43 14.10
CA LEU A 121 -0.83 3.47 13.09
C LEU A 121 -1.55 3.21 11.77
N ALA A 122 -2.23 2.07 11.61
CA ALA A 122 -2.91 1.70 10.38
C ALA A 122 -3.90 2.78 9.91
N THR A 123 -4.79 3.27 10.79
CA THR A 123 -5.73 4.33 10.44
C THR A 123 -5.04 5.61 9.98
N LEU A 124 -3.96 6.02 10.67
CA LEU A 124 -3.19 7.21 10.31
C LEU A 124 -2.52 7.07 8.94
N VAL A 125 -1.93 5.90 8.65
CA VAL A 125 -1.34 5.59 7.34
C VAL A 125 -2.40 5.63 6.24
N ARG A 126 -3.57 5.04 6.48
CA ARG A 126 -4.69 5.07 5.53
C ARG A 126 -5.15 6.51 5.24
N GLU A 127 -5.37 7.30 6.28
CA GLU A 127 -5.78 8.71 6.14
C GLU A 127 -4.72 9.53 5.38
N PHE A 128 -3.44 9.30 5.64
CA PHE A 128 -2.35 9.93 4.90
C PHE A 128 -2.40 9.57 3.40
N VAL A 129 -2.60 8.28 3.05
CA VAL A 129 -2.68 7.86 1.65
C VAL A 129 -3.92 8.43 0.97
N GLU A 130 -5.08 8.38 1.64
CA GLU A 130 -6.34 8.97 1.16
C GLU A 130 -6.18 10.47 0.86
N GLY A 131 -5.68 11.24 1.82
CA GLY A 131 -5.44 12.67 1.67
C GLY A 131 -4.41 12.98 0.58
N THR A 132 -3.32 12.22 0.53
CA THR A 132 -2.29 12.41 -0.50
C THR A 132 -2.85 12.20 -1.92
N LEU A 133 -3.67 11.17 -2.14
CA LEU A 133 -4.27 10.91 -3.45
C LEU A 133 -5.27 12.00 -3.82
N GLN A 134 -6.04 12.48 -2.85
CA GLN A 134 -6.97 13.60 -3.04
C GLN A 134 -6.22 14.88 -3.44
N ASP A 135 -5.15 15.22 -2.72
CA ASP A 135 -4.32 16.38 -3.02
C ASP A 135 -3.68 16.27 -4.40
N LEU A 136 -3.09 15.11 -4.73
CA LEU A 136 -2.49 14.88 -6.04
C LEU A 136 -3.52 15.00 -7.19
N SER A 137 -4.74 14.53 -6.98
CA SER A 137 -5.84 14.66 -7.96
C SER A 137 -6.24 16.12 -8.21
N GLN A 138 -6.18 16.97 -7.17
CA GLN A 138 -6.47 18.41 -7.28
C GLN A 138 -5.31 19.21 -7.85
N GLU A 139 -4.07 18.89 -7.45
CA GLU A 139 -2.87 19.61 -7.86
C GLU A 139 -2.43 19.30 -9.30
N LEU A 140 -2.70 18.09 -9.77
CA LEU A 140 -2.19 17.55 -11.04
C LEU A 140 -3.36 17.15 -11.95
N PRO A 141 -3.70 17.96 -12.97
CA PRO A 141 -4.88 17.71 -13.81
C PRO A 141 -4.93 16.33 -14.47
N TYR A 142 -3.77 15.73 -14.78
CA TYR A 142 -3.70 14.38 -15.37
C TYR A 142 -4.06 13.25 -14.38
N LEU A 143 -4.16 13.55 -13.09
CA LEU A 143 -4.63 12.63 -12.03
C LEU A 143 -6.08 12.92 -11.59
N SER A 144 -6.73 13.95 -12.13
CA SER A 144 -8.09 14.35 -11.70
C SER A 144 -9.16 13.27 -11.89
N GLY A 145 -8.97 12.38 -12.88
CA GLY A 145 -9.85 11.25 -13.17
C GLY A 145 -9.47 9.95 -12.46
N LEU A 146 -8.61 9.99 -11.43
CA LEU A 146 -8.13 8.81 -10.74
C LEU A 146 -9.29 8.07 -10.06
N GLN A 147 -9.53 6.83 -10.48
CA GLN A 147 -10.47 5.92 -9.82
C GLN A 147 -9.71 4.79 -9.14
N TYR A 148 -9.83 4.74 -7.82
CA TYR A 148 -9.16 3.76 -6.99
C TYR A 148 -10.06 3.27 -5.86
N GLU A 149 -9.74 2.07 -5.38
CA GLU A 149 -10.44 1.39 -4.30
C GLU A 149 -9.41 0.89 -3.30
N PHE A 150 -9.70 1.05 -2.01
CA PHE A 150 -8.93 0.37 -0.96
C PHE A 150 -9.47 -1.05 -0.82
N CYS A 151 -8.60 -2.03 -1.00
CA CYS A 151 -8.98 -3.43 -1.04
C CYS A 151 -8.13 -4.29 -0.10
N VAL A 152 -8.65 -5.47 0.24
CA VAL A 152 -7.87 -6.58 0.82
C VAL A 152 -7.93 -7.80 -0.08
N ALA A 153 -6.94 -8.68 0.00
CA ALA A 153 -6.99 -9.96 -0.68
C ALA A 153 -8.07 -10.88 -0.06
N CYS A 154 -8.88 -11.52 -0.90
CA CYS A 154 -9.84 -12.52 -0.45
C CYS A 154 -9.10 -13.76 0.09
N PRO A 155 -9.28 -14.15 1.36
CA PRO A 155 -8.53 -15.26 1.96
C PRO A 155 -8.84 -16.60 1.29
N TYR A 156 -10.07 -16.82 0.81
CA TYR A 156 -10.51 -18.10 0.22
C TYR A 156 -10.21 -18.24 -1.28
N CYS A 157 -10.07 -17.13 -2.00
CA CYS A 157 -9.72 -17.18 -3.42
C CYS A 157 -8.21 -17.37 -3.63
N HIS A 158 -7.40 -17.04 -2.62
CA HIS A 158 -5.97 -17.26 -2.64
C HIS A 158 -5.60 -18.70 -2.22
N GLN A 159 -6.31 -19.29 -1.26
CA GLN A 159 -5.86 -20.52 -0.59
C GLN A 159 -6.29 -21.83 -1.28
N GLU A 160 -7.36 -21.82 -2.08
CA GLU A 160 -7.91 -23.03 -2.69
C GLU A 160 -8.08 -22.86 -4.20
N THR A 161 -7.03 -23.21 -4.94
CA THR A 161 -7.14 -23.75 -6.29
C THR A 161 -7.60 -25.20 -6.24
N GLU A 162 -8.85 -25.42 -5.82
CA GLU A 162 -9.52 -26.71 -5.95
C GLU A 162 -10.46 -26.76 -7.15
N GLU A 163 -10.33 -25.82 -8.10
CA GLU A 163 -10.72 -26.10 -9.48
C GLU A 163 -9.53 -26.73 -10.19
N VAL A 164 -9.53 -28.05 -10.21
CA VAL A 164 -8.55 -28.91 -10.87
C VAL A 164 -8.27 -28.41 -12.28
N GLY A 165 -7.07 -27.85 -12.50
CA GLY A 165 -6.47 -27.74 -13.83
C GLY A 165 -6.64 -26.43 -14.61
N GLN A 166 -7.24 -25.37 -14.07
CA GLN A 166 -7.29 -24.09 -14.81
C GLN A 166 -6.02 -23.27 -14.59
N ALA A 167 -5.21 -23.14 -15.63
CA ALA A 167 -4.03 -22.29 -15.63
C ALA A 167 -4.45 -20.81 -15.52
N CYS A 168 -3.72 -20.04 -14.71
CA CYS A 168 -3.91 -18.60 -14.62
C CYS A 168 -3.75 -17.96 -15.99
N SER A 169 -4.77 -17.24 -16.45
CA SER A 169 -4.78 -16.62 -17.78
C SER A 169 -3.63 -15.63 -18.04
N ASN A 170 -3.05 -15.06 -16.97
CA ASN A 170 -1.95 -14.09 -17.07
C ASN A 170 -0.55 -14.72 -16.94
N HIS A 171 -0.43 -15.87 -16.27
CA HIS A 171 0.86 -16.45 -15.89
C HIS A 171 1.04 -17.91 -16.31
N ASP A 172 0.05 -18.50 -16.96
CA ASP A 172 0.00 -19.87 -17.46
C ASP A 172 0.43 -20.93 -16.43
N LYS A 173 0.09 -20.66 -15.15
CA LYS A 173 0.38 -21.51 -14.00
C LYS A 173 -0.90 -22.03 -13.38
N ILE A 174 -0.99 -23.34 -13.23
CA ILE A 174 -1.98 -23.99 -12.37
C ILE A 174 -1.65 -23.58 -10.94
N SER A 175 -2.61 -23.03 -10.19
CA SER A 175 -2.39 -22.47 -8.84
C SER A 175 -1.43 -21.27 -8.76
N CYS A 176 -1.71 -20.24 -9.55
CA CYS A 176 -0.91 -19.01 -9.52
C CYS A 176 -1.03 -18.25 -8.19
N THR A 177 0.10 -18.11 -7.49
CA THR A 177 0.25 -17.35 -6.24
C THR A 177 0.67 -15.90 -6.47
N HIS A 178 0.72 -15.43 -7.72
CA HIS A 178 1.08 -14.06 -8.05
C HIS A 178 0.01 -13.08 -7.53
N GLU A 179 0.41 -12.04 -6.82
CA GLU A 179 -0.52 -11.11 -6.17
C GLU A 179 -1.42 -10.36 -7.14
N GLU A 180 -0.93 -10.11 -8.37
CA GLU A 180 -1.74 -9.53 -9.45
C GLU A 180 -2.93 -10.40 -9.89
N CYS A 181 -2.96 -11.66 -9.46
CA CYS A 181 -4.07 -12.59 -9.69
C CYS A 181 -5.02 -12.70 -8.49
N PHE A 182 -4.73 -12.01 -7.39
CA PHE A 182 -5.59 -12.04 -6.22
C PHE A 182 -6.95 -11.46 -6.52
N HIS A 183 -7.98 -12.10 -5.95
CA HIS A 183 -9.29 -11.50 -5.91
C HIS A 183 -9.30 -10.45 -4.80
N LEU A 184 -9.19 -9.18 -5.19
CA LEU A 184 -9.25 -8.04 -4.29
C LEU A 184 -10.70 -7.70 -3.96
N LEU A 185 -10.96 -7.43 -2.69
CA LEU A 185 -12.27 -7.07 -2.15
C LEU A 185 -12.22 -5.65 -1.62
N GLU A 186 -13.07 -4.79 -2.18
CA GLU A 186 -13.19 -3.39 -1.77
C GLU A 186 -13.65 -3.28 -0.31
N ILE A 187 -12.96 -2.42 0.44
CA ILE A 187 -13.24 -2.09 1.84
C ILE A 187 -14.17 -0.88 1.87
N LYS A 188 -15.44 -1.11 2.21
CA LYS A 188 -16.40 -0.06 2.51
C LYS A 188 -16.62 0.05 4.01
N GLN A 189 -16.69 1.29 4.52
CA GLN A 189 -17.05 1.52 5.93
C GLN A 189 -18.40 0.87 6.24
N ASP A 190 -18.46 0.16 7.36
CA ASP A 190 -19.66 -0.51 7.88
C ASP A 190 -20.28 -1.58 6.94
N GLN A 191 -19.56 -2.02 5.91
CA GLN A 191 -20.00 -3.11 5.04
C GLN A 191 -19.16 -4.37 5.25
N ARG A 192 -19.85 -5.52 5.18
CA ARG A 192 -19.21 -6.83 5.25
C ARG A 192 -18.53 -7.14 3.92
N LEU A 193 -17.34 -7.72 3.99
CA LEU A 193 -16.67 -8.27 2.81
C LEU A 193 -17.39 -9.55 2.37
N ILE A 194 -17.83 -9.57 1.12
CA ILE A 194 -18.51 -10.71 0.48
C ILE A 194 -17.78 -11.06 -0.81
N CYS A 195 -17.35 -12.31 -0.95
CA CYS A 195 -16.75 -12.81 -2.19
C CYS A 195 -17.85 -13.33 -3.10
N LYS A 196 -18.05 -12.70 -4.26
CA LYS A 196 -19.03 -13.15 -5.27
C LYS A 196 -18.49 -14.22 -6.24
N LYS A 197 -17.19 -14.54 -6.18
CA LYS A 197 -16.56 -15.53 -7.08
C LYS A 197 -16.85 -16.97 -6.68
N LYS A 198 -17.14 -17.24 -5.41
CA LYS A 198 -17.51 -18.57 -4.92
C LYS A 198 -18.91 -18.48 -4.29
N PRO A 199 -19.76 -19.52 -4.40
CA PRO A 199 -21.14 -19.51 -3.92
C PRO A 199 -21.29 -19.57 -2.39
N TYR A 200 -20.19 -19.43 -1.64
CA TYR A 200 -20.25 -19.33 -0.20
C TYR A 200 -20.60 -17.89 0.18
N ASP A 201 -21.88 -17.63 0.43
CA ASP A 201 -22.41 -16.41 1.08
C ASP A 201 -21.96 -16.29 2.56
N LYS A 202 -20.71 -16.66 2.86
CA LYS A 202 -20.13 -16.52 4.18
C LYS A 202 -19.51 -15.14 4.30
N VAL A 203 -19.85 -14.45 5.38
CA VAL A 203 -19.17 -13.23 5.81
C VAL A 203 -17.69 -13.53 5.97
N LEU A 204 -16.85 -12.79 5.25
CA LEU A 204 -15.42 -13.00 5.27
C LEU A 204 -14.80 -12.27 6.45
N THR A 205 -14.03 -13.01 7.26
CA THR A 205 -13.15 -12.44 8.28
C THR A 205 -11.74 -12.36 7.73
N VAL A 206 -11.22 -11.15 7.57
CA VAL A 206 -9.83 -10.89 7.22
C VAL A 206 -9.12 -10.40 8.48
N PRO A 207 -8.20 -11.18 9.08
CA PRO A 207 -7.50 -10.77 10.30
C PRO A 207 -6.79 -9.42 10.13
N GLY A 208 -6.94 -8.51 11.08
CA GLY A 208 -6.27 -7.21 11.05
C GLY A 208 -6.91 -6.18 10.11
N LEU A 209 -8.04 -6.48 9.46
CA LEU A 209 -8.79 -5.51 8.64
C LEU A 209 -9.33 -4.34 9.49
N GLU A 210 -9.80 -4.64 10.69
CA GLU A 210 -10.38 -3.67 11.63
C GLU A 210 -9.41 -2.55 11.99
N LYS A 211 -8.10 -2.80 11.91
CA LYS A 211 -7.05 -1.81 12.17
C LYS A 211 -7.00 -0.69 11.12
N TRP A 212 -7.42 -0.96 9.89
CA TRP A 212 -7.53 0.04 8.83
C TRP A 212 -8.82 0.85 8.87
N LEU A 213 -9.78 0.47 9.71
CA LEU A 213 -11.07 1.14 9.82
C LEU A 213 -11.04 2.13 10.97
N LYS A 214 -11.63 3.32 10.75
CA LYS A 214 -11.84 4.26 11.85
C LYS A 214 -12.75 3.58 12.88
N ARG A 215 -12.40 3.67 14.16
CA ARG A 215 -13.31 3.22 15.22
C ARG A 215 -14.55 4.08 15.14
N THR A 216 -15.69 3.48 14.82
CA THR A 216 -16.99 4.11 15.03
C THR A 216 -17.16 4.27 16.54
N SER A 217 -16.96 5.49 17.05
CA SER A 217 -17.38 5.81 18.41
C SER A 217 -18.88 5.57 18.47
N GLN A 218 -19.29 4.50 19.14
CA GLN A 218 -20.67 4.36 19.57
C GLN A 218 -20.93 5.51 20.55
N VAL A 219 -21.78 6.45 20.12
CA VAL A 219 -22.38 7.47 20.98
C VAL A 219 -23.55 6.84 21.73
#